data_AF-A0A2J4RA49-F1
#
_entry.id   AF-A0A2J4RA49-F1
#
_cell.length_a   1.000
_cell.length_b   1.000
_cell.length_c   1.000
_cell.angle_alpha   90.00
_cell.angle_beta   90.00
_cell.angle_gamma   90.00
#
_symmetry.space_group_name_H-M   'P 1'
#
loop_
_entity.id
_entity.type
_entity.pdbx_description
1 polymer ?
#
loop_
_entity_poly.entity_id
_entity_poly.type
_entity_poly.pdbx_seq_one_letter_code
_entity_poly.pdbx_strand_id
1 'polypeptide(L)'
;PTGIFYAQGVKTNVLFFTKGTDADKYQEENCTENVWVYDLRTNMPSFGKRTPFTEQHLKPFEEVFGDDPHGNSPRSEGEWSFNASEIDVADSAENQDTEQHLTTSRWRRFSREWIRTAKSDSLDISWLKDKDSIDADSLPEPDVLAAEAMGELVQALGELDALMRELGAGDEADAQRTLLNEMFGEVKA
;
A
#
# COMPACT_ATOMS: atom_id res chain seq x y z
N PRO A 1 -8.98 -1.53 6.79
CA PRO A 1 -8.75 -2.89 6.25
C PRO A 1 -9.41 -3.13 4.88
N THR A 2 -8.94 -4.12 4.13
CA THR A 2 -9.54 -4.54 2.85
C THR A 2 -10.81 -5.38 3.09
N GLY A 3 -11.65 -5.52 2.07
CA GLY A 3 -12.87 -6.36 2.14
C GLY A 3 -14.08 -5.70 2.82
N ILE A 4 -13.97 -4.44 3.24
CA ILE A 4 -15.08 -3.68 3.86
C ILE A 4 -15.94 -2.90 2.85
N PHE A 5 -15.46 -2.73 1.61
CA PHE A 5 -16.19 -2.12 0.51
C PHE A 5 -16.65 -3.16 -0.50
N TYR A 6 -17.62 -2.80 -1.33
CA TYR A 6 -18.14 -3.68 -2.38
C TYR A 6 -17.06 -4.09 -3.40
N ALA A 7 -16.16 -3.16 -3.75
CA ALA A 7 -15.04 -3.43 -4.64
C ALA A 7 -13.92 -4.14 -3.86
N GLN A 8 -13.59 -5.37 -4.27
CA GLN A 8 -12.49 -6.13 -3.68
C GLN A 8 -11.14 -5.53 -4.07
N GLY A 9 -10.16 -5.62 -3.15
CA GLY A 9 -8.78 -5.16 -3.37
C GLY A 9 -8.54 -3.66 -3.21
N VAL A 10 -9.57 -2.82 -3.07
CA VAL A 10 -9.40 -1.38 -2.88
C VAL A 10 -8.75 -1.09 -1.51
N LYS A 11 -7.61 -0.39 -1.54
CA LYS A 11 -6.94 0.15 -0.35
C LYS A 11 -7.44 1.57 -0.10
N THR A 12 -8.06 1.79 1.06
CA THR A 12 -8.60 3.11 1.46
C THR A 12 -7.93 3.61 2.73
N ASN A 13 -7.91 4.93 2.90
CA ASN A 13 -7.46 5.65 4.10
C ASN A 13 -8.54 6.66 4.52
N VAL A 14 -8.50 7.11 5.76
CA VAL A 14 -9.31 8.23 6.26
C VAL A 14 -8.36 9.32 6.73
N LEU A 15 -8.56 10.54 6.24
CA LEU A 15 -7.74 11.70 6.61
C LEU A 15 -8.52 12.60 7.57
N PHE A 16 -7.86 12.95 8.68
CA PHE A 16 -8.36 13.92 9.65
C PHE A 16 -7.43 15.14 9.62
N PHE A 17 -7.98 16.32 9.40
CA PHE A 17 -7.23 17.57 9.39
C PHE A 17 -8.13 18.76 9.72
N THR A 18 -7.52 19.80 10.27
CA THR A 18 -8.15 21.10 10.53
C THR A 18 -7.74 22.10 9.45
N LYS A 19 -8.63 23.02 9.08
CA LYS A 19 -8.28 24.14 8.20
C LYS A 19 -7.47 25.18 8.97
N GLY A 20 -6.25 25.48 8.51
CA GLY A 20 -5.30 26.30 9.26
C GLY A 20 -4.82 25.54 10.49
N THR A 21 -4.69 26.24 11.61
CA THR A 21 -4.44 25.67 12.94
C THR A 21 -5.48 26.17 13.93
N ASP A 22 -5.54 25.57 15.11
CA ASP A 22 -6.41 26.06 16.19
C ASP A 22 -6.04 27.46 16.65
N ALA A 23 -4.76 27.81 16.54
CA ALA A 23 -4.25 29.15 16.84
C ALA A 23 -4.59 30.15 15.71
N ASP A 24 -4.48 29.74 14.44
CA ASP A 24 -4.79 30.57 13.28
C ASP A 24 -5.48 29.78 12.15
N LYS A 25 -6.80 29.92 12.07
CA LYS A 25 -7.64 29.31 11.01
C LYS A 25 -7.36 29.84 9.60
N TYR A 26 -6.63 30.95 9.47
CA TYR A 26 -6.24 31.56 8.20
C TYR A 26 -4.79 31.30 7.84
N GLN A 27 -4.06 30.53 8.65
CA GLN A 27 -2.71 30.10 8.33
C GLN A 27 -2.70 29.35 6.99
N GLU A 28 -1.87 29.83 6.06
CA GLU A 28 -1.83 29.31 4.68
C GLU A 28 -0.78 28.21 4.49
N GLU A 29 0.29 28.22 5.29
CA GLU A 29 1.42 27.30 5.17
C GLU A 29 1.86 26.75 6.53
N ASN A 30 2.55 25.60 6.52
CA ASN A 30 3.15 25.00 7.71
C ASN A 30 2.15 24.65 8.83
N CYS A 31 0.89 24.34 8.48
CA CYS A 31 -0.14 23.97 9.46
C CYS A 31 0.11 22.58 10.08
N THR A 32 0.68 21.66 9.30
CA THR A 32 0.92 20.28 9.74
C THR A 32 2.34 20.12 10.24
N GLU A 33 2.50 19.86 11.53
CA GLU A 33 3.80 19.58 12.15
C GLU A 33 4.06 18.10 12.36
N ASN A 34 3.01 17.35 12.72
CA ASN A 34 3.08 15.91 13.00
C ASN A 34 1.87 15.22 12.39
N VAL A 35 2.06 14.00 11.90
CA VAL A 35 1.02 13.12 11.39
C VAL A 35 1.01 11.86 12.24
N TRP A 36 -0.16 11.51 12.76
CA TRP A 36 -0.38 10.24 13.42
C TRP A 36 -0.99 9.25 12.44
N VAL A 37 -0.46 8.03 12.40
CA VAL A 37 -0.92 6.98 11.52
C VAL A 37 -1.38 5.80 12.38
N TYR A 38 -2.57 5.30 12.05
CA TYR A 38 -3.11 4.08 12.64
C TYR A 38 -3.19 2.97 11.57
N ASP A 39 -2.44 1.88 11.77
CA ASP A 39 -2.52 0.72 10.89
C ASP A 39 -3.68 -0.20 11.28
N LEU A 40 -4.83 -0.02 10.62
CA LEU A 40 -5.98 -0.95 10.65
C LEU A 40 -6.06 -1.75 9.33
N ARG A 41 -4.94 -2.14 8.74
CA ARG A 41 -4.88 -2.87 7.46
C ARG A 41 -4.05 -4.15 7.60
N THR A 42 -2.82 -4.04 8.06
CA THR A 42 -1.84 -5.13 8.07
C THR A 42 -2.25 -6.22 9.05
N ASN A 43 -2.20 -7.48 8.61
CA ASN A 43 -2.57 -8.67 9.39
C ASN A 43 -3.97 -8.58 10.05
N MET A 44 -4.90 -7.85 9.42
CA MET A 44 -6.30 -7.84 9.83
C MET A 44 -7.05 -9.04 9.22
N PRO A 45 -8.11 -9.54 9.87
CA PRO A 45 -8.94 -10.60 9.30
C PRO A 45 -9.50 -10.23 7.92
N SER A 46 -9.67 -11.22 7.03
CA SER A 46 -10.36 -11.01 5.77
C SER A 46 -11.84 -10.71 6.02
N PHE A 47 -12.22 -9.44 5.86
CA PHE A 47 -13.60 -9.01 6.07
C PHE A 47 -14.51 -9.37 4.89
N GLY A 48 -15.78 -9.64 5.20
CA GLY A 48 -16.81 -9.98 4.22
C GLY A 48 -18.06 -10.54 4.88
N LYS A 49 -18.89 -11.27 4.14
CA LYS A 49 -20.17 -11.80 4.66
C LYS A 49 -20.01 -12.74 5.86
N ARG A 50 -18.90 -13.49 5.94
CA ARG A 50 -18.62 -14.45 7.03
C ARG A 50 -17.88 -13.81 8.20
N THR A 51 -17.15 -12.73 7.95
CA THR A 51 -16.36 -11.99 8.94
C THR A 51 -16.75 -10.52 8.85
N PRO A 52 -17.85 -10.11 9.52
CA PRO A 52 -18.35 -8.76 9.39
C PRO A 52 -17.39 -7.75 10.03
N PHE A 53 -17.18 -6.61 9.36
CA PHE A 53 -16.54 -5.45 9.96
C PHE A 53 -17.55 -4.73 10.86
N THR A 54 -17.15 -4.43 12.09
CA THR A 54 -18.02 -3.89 13.14
C THR A 54 -17.33 -2.74 13.88
N GLU A 55 -18.11 -1.94 14.61
CA GLU A 55 -17.62 -0.84 15.45
C GLU A 55 -16.52 -1.28 16.43
N GLN A 56 -16.54 -2.53 16.90
CA GLN A 56 -15.50 -3.04 17.81
C GLN A 56 -14.09 -2.97 17.21
N HIS A 57 -13.97 -3.03 15.88
CA HIS A 57 -12.67 -2.92 15.21
C HIS A 57 -12.14 -1.48 15.17
N LEU A 58 -13.02 -0.48 15.37
CA LEU A 58 -12.67 0.94 15.37
C LEU A 58 -12.37 1.46 16.77
N LYS A 59 -12.88 0.81 17.83
CA LYS A 59 -12.70 1.26 19.21
C LYS A 59 -11.24 1.54 19.61
N PRO A 60 -10.26 0.67 19.34
CA PRO A 60 -8.89 0.96 19.73
C PRO A 60 -8.32 2.20 19.04
N PHE A 61 -8.71 2.45 17.77
CA PHE A 61 -8.37 3.68 17.07
C PHE A 61 -9.02 4.90 17.71
N GLU A 62 -10.31 4.85 18.03
CA GLU A 62 -11.04 5.96 18.67
C GLU A 62 -10.42 6.32 20.03
N GLU A 63 -10.03 5.31 20.82
CA GLU A 63 -9.36 5.49 22.12
C GLU A 63 -8.03 6.25 21.99
N VAL A 64 -7.19 5.89 21.02
CA VAL A 64 -5.90 6.59 20.80
C VAL A 64 -6.04 7.89 20.01
N PHE A 65 -7.13 8.06 19.26
CA PHE A 65 -7.46 9.33 18.60
C PHE A 65 -7.81 10.41 19.64
N GLY A 66 -8.59 10.04 20.67
CA GLY A 66 -9.01 10.91 21.76
C GLY A 66 -10.31 11.68 21.49
N ASP A 67 -10.82 12.36 22.51
CA ASP A 67 -12.16 12.96 22.50
C ASP A 67 -12.24 14.31 21.75
N ASP A 68 -11.09 14.95 21.51
CA ASP A 68 -11.05 16.24 20.80
C ASP A 68 -11.26 16.02 19.29
N PRO A 69 -12.33 16.59 18.68
CA PRO A 69 -12.58 16.46 17.25
C PRO A 69 -11.49 17.06 16.36
N HIS A 70 -10.68 17.99 16.88
CA HIS A 70 -9.51 18.55 16.17
C HIS A 70 -8.25 17.70 16.34
N GLY A 71 -8.29 16.69 17.22
CA GLY A 71 -7.20 15.76 17.45
C GLY A 71 -6.07 16.29 18.34
N ASN A 72 -6.33 17.29 19.20
CA ASN A 72 -5.34 17.80 20.16
C ASN A 72 -5.42 17.15 21.54
N SER A 73 -6.22 16.09 21.68
CA SER A 73 -6.14 15.24 22.87
C SER A 73 -4.69 14.77 23.07
N PRO A 74 -4.19 14.67 24.31
CA PRO A 74 -2.86 14.13 24.57
C PRO A 74 -2.73 12.73 23.96
N ARG A 75 -1.68 12.53 23.17
CA ARG A 75 -1.40 11.28 22.44
C ARG A 75 0.01 10.80 22.73
N SER A 76 0.16 9.49 22.84
CA SER A 76 1.44 8.80 22.89
C SER A 76 1.42 7.66 21.88
N GLU A 77 2.57 7.33 21.30
CA GLU A 77 2.70 6.13 20.47
C GLU A 77 2.45 4.88 21.31
N GLY A 78 1.99 3.81 20.66
CA GLY A 78 1.75 2.53 21.30
C GLY A 78 0.29 2.11 21.31
N GLU A 79 -0.05 1.18 20.43
CA GLU A 79 -1.34 0.47 20.38
C GLU A 79 -1.07 -0.90 19.77
N TRP A 80 -1.49 -2.00 20.43
CA TRP A 80 -1.14 -3.36 20.02
C TRP A 80 -2.34 -4.29 19.80
N SER A 81 -3.52 -3.74 19.49
CA SER A 81 -4.70 -4.54 19.18
C SER A 81 -4.49 -5.42 17.95
N PHE A 82 -5.34 -6.44 17.82
CA PHE A 82 -5.33 -7.35 16.66
C PHE A 82 -3.96 -8.02 16.46
N ASN A 83 -3.41 -8.55 17.56
CA ASN A 83 -2.15 -9.30 17.63
C ASN A 83 -0.94 -8.53 17.07
N ALA A 84 -0.89 -7.20 17.27
CA ALA A 84 0.16 -6.39 16.66
C ALA A 84 1.57 -6.80 17.10
N SER A 85 1.73 -7.24 18.36
CA SER A 85 2.99 -7.75 18.90
C SER A 85 3.52 -9.03 18.22
N GLU A 86 2.67 -9.73 17.47
CA GLU A 86 3.03 -10.94 16.70
C GLU A 86 3.25 -10.65 15.21
N ILE A 87 3.24 -9.37 14.81
CA ILE A 87 3.44 -8.94 13.43
C ILE A 87 4.93 -8.78 13.16
N ASP A 88 5.36 -9.29 12.02
CA ASP A 88 6.71 -9.06 11.52
C ASP A 88 6.90 -7.59 11.19
N VAL A 89 8.06 -7.07 11.59
CA VAL A 89 8.43 -5.68 11.41
C VAL A 89 9.19 -5.55 10.10
N ALA A 90 8.86 -4.55 9.28
CA ALA A 90 9.63 -4.27 8.07
C ALA A 90 10.96 -3.59 8.42
N ASP A 91 12.06 -3.99 7.75
CA ASP A 91 13.32 -3.23 7.80
C ASP A 91 13.19 -2.02 6.87
N SER A 92 12.62 -0.94 7.39
CA SER A 92 12.26 0.24 6.60
C SER A 92 12.60 1.55 7.33
N ALA A 93 12.62 2.65 6.58
CA ALA A 93 12.92 3.99 7.10
C ALA A 93 12.00 4.40 8.28
N GLU A 94 10.78 3.86 8.33
CA GLU A 94 9.83 4.07 9.42
C GLU A 94 10.27 3.43 10.74
N ASN A 95 11.04 2.33 10.70
CA ASN A 95 11.48 1.60 11.90
C ASN A 95 12.93 1.92 12.28
N GLN A 96 13.63 2.74 11.49
CA GLN A 96 14.96 3.22 11.84
C GLN A 96 14.91 3.99 13.16
N ASP A 97 15.90 3.72 14.03
CA ASP A 97 16.05 4.34 15.35
C ASP A 97 14.81 4.29 16.25
N THR A 98 13.92 3.32 16.01
CA THR A 98 12.67 3.13 16.77
C THR A 98 12.89 2.10 17.87
N GLU A 99 12.34 2.34 19.07
CA GLU A 99 12.35 1.36 20.15
C GLU A 99 11.67 0.05 19.70
N GLN A 100 12.29 -1.09 20.00
CA GLN A 100 11.83 -2.40 19.51
C GLN A 100 10.36 -2.70 19.84
N HIS A 101 9.83 -2.18 20.94
CA HIS A 101 8.42 -2.37 21.30
C HIS A 101 7.47 -1.52 20.43
N LEU A 102 7.90 -0.36 19.96
CA LEU A 102 7.11 0.55 19.13
C LEU A 102 7.05 0.12 17.67
N THR A 103 8.02 -0.67 17.19
CA THR A 103 8.02 -1.15 15.80
C THR A 103 6.83 -2.07 15.46
N THR A 104 6.22 -2.68 16.48
CA THR A 104 4.99 -3.49 16.34
C THR A 104 3.71 -2.73 16.68
N SER A 105 3.80 -1.46 17.11
CA SER A 105 2.64 -0.64 17.42
C SER A 105 1.85 -0.32 16.15
N ARG A 106 0.51 -0.36 16.21
CA ARG A 106 -0.37 0.14 15.14
C ARG A 106 -0.54 1.66 15.17
N TRP A 107 -0.18 2.32 16.27
CA TRP A 107 -0.30 3.77 16.44
C TRP A 107 1.06 4.44 16.60
N ARG A 108 1.44 5.24 15.60
CA ARG A 108 2.75 5.91 15.53
C ARG A 108 2.65 7.32 15.01
N ARG A 109 3.66 8.15 15.35
CA ARG A 109 3.74 9.55 14.97
C ARG A 109 4.96 9.80 14.08
N PHE A 110 4.75 10.57 13.03
CA PHE A 110 5.79 10.99 12.09
C PHE A 110 5.81 12.51 11.98
N SER A 111 7.00 13.11 12.04
CA SER A 111 7.14 14.56 11.89
C SER A 111 7.01 14.97 10.42
N ARG A 112 6.54 16.20 10.18
CA ARG A 112 6.44 16.77 8.83
C ARG A 112 7.78 16.77 8.10
N GLU A 113 8.88 16.98 8.83
CA GLU A 113 10.23 16.99 8.27
C GLU A 113 10.69 15.59 7.88
N TRP A 114 10.39 14.56 8.69
CA TRP A 114 10.67 13.18 8.31
C TRP A 114 9.87 12.77 7.07
N ILE A 115 8.59 13.16 6.98
CA ILE A 115 7.75 12.89 5.80
C ILE A 115 8.34 13.57 4.55
N ARG A 116 8.87 14.79 4.69
CA ARG A 116 9.55 15.49 3.58
C ARG A 116 10.80 14.74 3.12
N THR A 117 11.66 14.38 4.07
CA THR A 117 13.02 13.91 3.80
C THR A 117 13.08 12.43 3.49
N ALA A 118 12.53 11.58 4.37
CA ALA A 118 12.57 10.13 4.23
C ALA A 118 11.51 9.62 3.23
N LYS A 119 10.37 10.31 3.13
CA LYS A 119 9.23 9.90 2.28
C LYS A 119 8.99 10.77 1.06
N SER A 120 9.78 11.82 0.83
CA SER A 120 9.60 12.74 -0.31
C SER A 120 8.16 13.24 -0.42
N ASP A 121 7.58 13.67 0.71
CA ASP A 121 6.20 14.13 0.85
C ASP A 121 5.11 13.07 0.59
N SER A 122 5.46 11.79 0.51
CA SER A 122 4.50 10.69 0.44
C SER A 122 3.83 10.41 1.79
N LEU A 123 2.51 10.26 1.78
CA LEU A 123 1.71 9.81 2.92
C LEU A 123 1.52 8.27 2.96
N ASP A 124 2.15 7.54 2.03
CA ASP A 124 2.16 6.08 2.03
C ASP A 124 3.20 5.58 3.05
N ILE A 125 2.84 5.71 4.32
CA ILE A 125 3.66 5.36 5.48
C ILE A 125 3.19 4.00 6.00
N SER A 126 4.10 3.02 6.04
CA SER A 126 3.81 1.67 6.50
C SER A 126 5.07 1.06 7.11
N TRP A 127 4.95 0.45 8.28
CA TRP A 127 6.10 -0.09 9.03
C TRP A 127 5.88 -1.53 9.51
N LEU A 128 4.68 -2.07 9.29
CA LEU A 128 4.31 -3.46 9.59
C LEU A 128 4.33 -4.28 8.31
N LYS A 129 4.75 -5.54 8.40
CA LYS A 129 4.77 -6.49 7.29
C LYS A 129 3.55 -7.41 7.35
N ASP A 130 2.85 -7.52 6.22
CA ASP A 130 1.73 -8.43 6.09
C ASP A 130 2.27 -9.86 5.89
N LYS A 131 1.75 -10.83 6.64
CA LYS A 131 2.15 -12.24 6.56
C LYS A 131 1.77 -12.86 5.21
N ASP A 132 0.75 -12.30 4.55
CA ASP A 132 0.27 -12.75 3.24
C ASP A 132 0.85 -11.90 2.09
N SER A 133 1.64 -10.86 2.37
CA SER A 133 2.38 -10.16 1.32
C SER A 133 3.53 -11.04 0.87
N ILE A 134 3.58 -11.35 -0.43
CA ILE A 134 4.82 -11.80 -1.05
C ILE A 134 5.84 -10.71 -0.73
N ASP A 135 6.87 -11.09 0.00
CA ASP A 135 7.92 -10.18 0.41
C ASP A 135 8.57 -9.61 -0.85
N ALA A 136 8.53 -8.30 -1.03
CA ALA A 136 9.17 -7.66 -2.18
C ALA A 136 10.69 -7.97 -2.19
N ASP A 137 11.26 -8.20 -1.01
CA ASP A 137 12.65 -8.63 -0.83
C ASP A 137 12.87 -10.13 -1.14
N SER A 138 11.80 -10.91 -1.26
CA SER A 138 11.81 -12.30 -1.75
C SER A 138 11.42 -12.40 -3.23
N LEU A 139 11.01 -11.29 -3.85
CA LEU A 139 10.82 -11.24 -5.28
C LEU A 139 12.19 -11.15 -5.97
N PRO A 140 12.39 -11.82 -7.12
CA PRO A 140 13.52 -11.53 -7.98
C PRO A 140 13.56 -10.05 -8.34
N GLU A 141 14.75 -9.55 -8.70
CA GLU A 141 14.94 -8.18 -9.15
C GLU A 141 13.92 -7.82 -10.27
N PRO A 142 13.49 -6.54 -10.37
CA PRO A 142 12.44 -6.13 -11.31
C PRO A 142 12.71 -6.50 -12.77
N ASP A 143 13.99 -6.55 -13.18
CA ASP A 143 14.40 -6.96 -14.51
C ASP A 143 14.23 -8.47 -14.73
N VAL A 144 14.47 -9.30 -13.71
CA VAL A 144 14.21 -10.75 -13.73
C VAL A 144 12.71 -11.01 -13.87
N LEU A 145 11.88 -10.34 -13.07
CA LEU A 145 10.42 -10.45 -13.17
C LEU A 145 9.90 -9.98 -14.53
N ALA A 146 10.44 -8.89 -15.06
CA ALA A 146 10.07 -8.39 -16.38
C ALA A 146 10.48 -9.38 -17.49
N ALA A 147 11.64 -10.02 -17.36
CA ALA A 147 12.12 -11.02 -18.31
C ALA A 147 11.23 -12.29 -18.27
N GLU A 148 10.87 -12.78 -17.09
CA GLU A 148 9.94 -13.90 -16.92
C GLU A 148 8.56 -13.58 -17.52
N ALA A 149 8.01 -12.40 -17.20
CA ALA A 149 6.73 -11.95 -17.75
C ALA A 149 6.77 -11.82 -19.28
N MET A 150 7.86 -11.30 -19.85
CA MET A 150 8.06 -11.25 -21.30
C MET A 150 8.09 -12.65 -21.91
N GLY A 151 8.77 -13.61 -21.29
CA GLY A 151 8.84 -14.99 -21.76
C GLY A 151 7.45 -15.65 -21.85
N GLU A 152 6.67 -15.55 -20.78
CA GLU A 152 5.30 -16.07 -20.72
C GLU A 152 4.38 -15.42 -21.77
N LEU A 153 4.46 -14.10 -21.93
CA LEU A 153 3.67 -13.37 -22.93
C LEU A 153 4.03 -13.80 -24.37
N VAL A 154 5.32 -13.96 -24.67
CA VAL A 154 5.79 -14.41 -25.99
C VAL A 154 5.30 -15.83 -26.28
N GLN A 155 5.33 -16.72 -25.29
CA GLN A 155 4.80 -18.07 -25.46
C GLN A 155 3.29 -18.05 -25.75
N ALA A 156 2.51 -17.31 -24.95
CA ALA A 156 1.06 -17.19 -25.14
C ALA A 156 0.71 -16.60 -26.52
N LEU A 157 1.47 -15.61 -26.99
CA LEU A 157 1.29 -15.05 -28.34
C LEU A 157 1.61 -16.07 -29.44
N GLY A 158 2.60 -16.93 -29.24
CA GLY A 158 2.92 -18.02 -30.17
C GLY A 158 1.81 -19.08 -30.26
N GLU A 159 1.20 -19.44 -29.13
CA GLU A 159 0.04 -20.34 -29.08
C GLU A 159 -1.18 -19.72 -29.78
N LEU A 160 -1.38 -18.40 -29.62
CA LEU A 160 -2.46 -17.69 -30.30
C LEU A 160 -2.26 -17.62 -31.83
N ASP A 161 -1.03 -17.38 -32.31
CA ASP A 161 -0.70 -17.44 -33.75
C ASP A 161 -1.00 -18.83 -34.33
N ALA A 162 -0.60 -19.90 -33.62
CA ALA A 162 -0.89 -21.27 -34.04
C ALA A 162 -2.40 -21.53 -34.16
N LEU A 163 -3.18 -21.09 -33.17
CA LEU A 163 -4.64 -21.22 -33.18
C LEU A 163 -5.28 -20.42 -34.34
N MET A 164 -4.83 -19.19 -34.59
CA MET A 164 -5.34 -18.38 -35.70
C MET A 164 -5.11 -19.04 -37.06
N ARG A 165 -3.94 -19.67 -37.26
CA ARG A 165 -3.64 -20.44 -38.47
C ARG A 165 -4.53 -21.66 -38.62
N GLU A 166 -4.77 -22.41 -37.53
CA GLU A 166 -5.69 -23.56 -37.56
C GLU A 166 -7.13 -23.16 -37.91
N LEU A 167 -7.56 -21.98 -37.50
CA LEU A 167 -8.89 -21.43 -37.79
C LEU A 167 -9.02 -20.80 -39.19
N GLY A 168 -7.94 -20.76 -39.97
CA GLY A 168 -7.92 -20.19 -41.33
C GLY A 168 -7.74 -18.67 -41.37
N ALA A 169 -7.35 -18.03 -40.27
CA ALA A 169 -7.07 -16.59 -40.17
C ALA A 169 -5.55 -16.31 -40.27
N GLY A 170 -4.89 -16.91 -41.26
CA GLY A 170 -3.44 -16.82 -41.41
C GLY A 170 -2.94 -15.42 -41.80
N ASP A 171 -3.70 -14.71 -42.64
CA ASP A 171 -3.35 -13.36 -43.08
C ASP A 171 -3.45 -12.37 -41.92
N GLU A 172 -4.44 -12.53 -41.03
CA GLU A 172 -4.57 -11.75 -39.80
C GLU A 172 -3.44 -12.07 -38.80
N ALA A 173 -3.03 -13.34 -38.70
CA ALA A 173 -1.92 -13.74 -37.83
C ALA A 173 -0.60 -13.10 -38.28
N ASP A 174 -0.34 -13.08 -39.60
CA ASP A 174 0.85 -12.45 -40.16
C ASP A 174 0.86 -10.92 -39.98
N ALA A 175 -0.31 -10.27 -40.07
CA ALA A 175 -0.45 -8.84 -39.78
C ALA A 175 -0.17 -8.52 -38.29
N GLN A 176 -0.72 -9.31 -37.36
CA GLN A 176 -0.45 -9.16 -35.93
C GLN A 176 1.02 -9.40 -35.59
N ARG A 177 1.64 -10.40 -36.22
CA ARG A 177 3.07 -10.69 -36.04
C ARG A 177 3.96 -9.54 -36.52
N THR A 178 3.58 -8.88 -37.61
CA THR A 178 4.30 -7.72 -38.12
C THR A 178 4.22 -6.56 -37.14
N LEU A 179 3.03 -6.28 -36.61
CA LEU A 179 2.82 -5.25 -35.59
C LEU A 179 3.63 -5.54 -34.31
N LEU A 180 3.63 -6.78 -33.83
CA LEU A 180 4.42 -7.18 -32.67
C LEU A 180 5.92 -6.96 -32.92
N ASN A 181 6.43 -7.35 -34.08
CA ASN A 181 7.83 -7.14 -34.44
C ASN A 181 8.20 -5.64 -34.52
N GLU A 182 7.29 -4.77 -34.98
CA GLU A 182 7.49 -3.32 -34.97
C GLU A 182 7.54 -2.78 -33.54
N MET A 183 6.60 -3.20 -32.68
CA MET A 183 6.54 -2.76 -31.28
C MET A 183 7.75 -3.21 -30.45
N PHE A 184 8.27 -4.43 -30.67
CA PHE A 184 9.45 -4.94 -29.97
C PHE A 184 10.78 -4.56 -30.65
N GLY A 185 10.77 -4.19 -31.93
CA GLY A 185 11.95 -3.85 -32.72
C GLY A 185 12.40 -2.40 -32.63
N GLU A 186 11.56 -1.48 -32.10
CA GLU A 186 11.91 -0.07 -31.92
C GLU A 186 12.74 0.24 -30.67
N VAL A 187 13.05 -0.74 -29.82
CA VAL A 187 14.06 -0.58 -28.75
C VAL A 187 15.46 -0.69 -29.38
N LYS A 188 15.86 0.33 -30.13
CA LYS A 188 17.26 0.51 -30.51
C LYS A 188 18.02 1.08 -29.31
N ALA A 189 19.15 0.43 -29.02
CA ALA A 189 20.15 0.82 -28.02
C ALA A 189 20.61 2.28 -28.13
#